data_AF-A0A6B8T365-F1
#
_entry.id   AF-A0A6B8T365-F1
#
_cell.length_a   1.000
_cell.length_b   1.000
_cell.length_c   1.000
_cell.angle_alpha   90.00
_cell.angle_beta   90.00
_cell.angle_gamma   90.00
#
_symmetry.space_group_name_H-M   'P 1'
#
loop_
_entity.id
_entity.type
_entity.pdbx_description
1 polymer ?
#
loop_
_entity_poly.entity_id
_entity_poly.type
_entity_poly.pdbx_seq_one_letter_code
_entity_poly.pdbx_strand_id
1 'polypeptide(L)'
;MGNNKKYLYNGSYEGMTGIILESRGGTKGTKNERNSDYKSLLKLVLDTLVKGQQGNVKIFVASNNKKYEKIEDRLINIDGEFIFDFSNIDTASFLPKLNKAIKKLGQDEGVEGGNSTKRLFFTTEDFGIPFILEESEETNFPTKKDIATILQKFKFPFDRNKKLREEVKELVLELQKSLKSYLETVLKEYKWETEYTPSDNQRDSFDIFGRNEKTDHCIIIELDPHRADSVAKKFVSRMAIMIDKNITYIAFIYPGTDKMSIPETNKYIVYCQDLTKVLNNNNCKKEFMGYYL
;
A
#
# COMPACT_ATOMS: atom_id res chain seq x y z
N MET A 1 6.15 2.10 -14.62
CA MET A 1 6.99 0.88 -14.82
C MET A 1 6.21 -0.17 -15.62
N GLY A 2 6.83 -0.88 -16.57
CA GLY A 2 6.13 -1.75 -17.53
C GLY A 2 5.64 -3.08 -16.97
N ASN A 3 4.38 -3.43 -17.23
CA ASN A 3 3.68 -4.73 -17.10
C ASN A 3 4.37 -5.86 -16.29
N ASN A 4 4.67 -5.62 -15.00
CA ASN A 4 5.31 -6.57 -14.09
C ASN A 4 4.50 -7.88 -13.94
N LYS A 5 3.18 -7.85 -14.18
CA LYS A 5 2.26 -9.00 -14.05
C LYS A 5 2.61 -10.18 -14.96
N LYS A 6 3.34 -9.96 -16.06
CA LYS A 6 3.78 -11.04 -16.95
C LYS A 6 4.90 -11.89 -16.34
N TYR A 7 5.73 -11.32 -15.47
CA TYR A 7 6.95 -11.96 -14.98
C TYR A 7 6.99 -12.13 -13.46
N LEU A 8 6.06 -11.51 -12.73
CA LEU A 8 5.91 -11.66 -11.29
C LEU A 8 4.43 -11.70 -10.95
N TYR A 9 3.95 -12.82 -10.42
CA TYR A 9 2.53 -13.06 -10.16
C TYR A 9 2.31 -14.11 -9.08
N ASN A 10 1.12 -14.12 -8.49
CA ASN A 10 0.67 -15.22 -7.64
C ASN A 10 0.19 -16.38 -8.50
N GLY A 11 0.57 -17.60 -8.14
CA GLY A 11 0.12 -18.79 -8.85
C GLY A 11 0.35 -20.05 -8.06
N SER A 12 0.23 -21.18 -8.75
CA SER A 12 0.49 -22.50 -8.20
C SER A 12 1.67 -23.19 -8.88
N TYR A 13 2.39 -23.99 -8.11
CA TYR A 13 3.48 -24.83 -8.59
C TYR A 13 3.45 -26.15 -7.82
N GLU A 14 3.29 -27.27 -8.54
CA GLU A 14 3.23 -28.63 -7.95
C GLU A 14 2.21 -28.75 -6.79
N GLY A 15 1.04 -28.12 -6.93
CA GLY A 15 -0.03 -28.13 -5.93
C GLY A 15 0.13 -27.14 -4.77
N MET A 16 1.30 -26.50 -4.63
CA MET A 16 1.53 -25.42 -3.67
C MET A 16 1.11 -24.07 -4.27
N THR A 17 0.72 -23.12 -3.42
CA THR A 17 0.41 -21.74 -3.81
C THR A 17 1.49 -20.78 -3.32
N GLY A 18 1.71 -19.71 -4.07
CA GLY A 18 2.74 -18.74 -3.74
C GLY A 18 3.08 -17.77 -4.86
N ILE A 19 4.26 -17.17 -4.76
CA ILE A 19 4.75 -16.15 -5.70
C ILE A 19 5.62 -16.80 -6.75
N ILE A 20 5.35 -16.51 -8.02
CA ILE A 20 6.16 -16.95 -9.17
C ILE A 20 6.92 -15.75 -9.74
N LEU A 21 8.24 -15.89 -9.84
CA LEU A 21 9.11 -14.99 -10.59
C LEU A 21 9.64 -15.71 -11.84
N GLU A 22 9.26 -15.23 -13.01
CA GLU A 22 9.68 -15.79 -14.29
C GLU A 22 11.17 -15.57 -14.57
N SER A 23 11.78 -16.52 -15.28
CA SER A 23 13.20 -16.40 -15.67
C SER A 23 13.47 -15.22 -16.61
N ARG A 24 14.67 -14.63 -16.48
CA ARG A 24 15.23 -13.71 -17.49
C ARG A 24 15.68 -14.50 -18.71
N GLY A 25 15.42 -13.96 -19.89
CA GLY A 25 15.80 -14.55 -21.17
C GLY A 25 16.18 -13.50 -22.20
N GLY A 26 16.98 -13.90 -23.19
CA GLY A 26 17.43 -13.02 -24.27
C GLY A 26 18.43 -11.95 -23.84
N THR A 27 19.11 -11.38 -24.83
CA THR A 27 20.00 -10.23 -24.62
C THR A 27 19.17 -8.95 -24.60
N LYS A 28 19.54 -7.98 -23.75
CA LYS A 28 18.87 -6.69 -23.67
C LYS A 28 18.89 -5.98 -25.04
N GLY A 29 17.76 -5.45 -25.47
CA GLY A 29 17.56 -4.83 -26.79
C GLY A 29 17.25 -5.81 -27.93
N THR A 30 17.08 -7.10 -27.66
CA THR A 30 16.78 -8.10 -28.70
C THR A 30 15.32 -8.50 -28.74
N LYS A 31 14.85 -9.05 -29.86
CA LYS A 31 13.49 -9.58 -30.02
C LYS A 31 13.11 -10.64 -28.97
N ASN A 32 14.11 -11.33 -28.42
CA ASN A 32 13.93 -12.40 -27.43
C ASN A 32 14.12 -11.91 -25.99
N GLU A 33 14.30 -10.59 -25.78
CA GLU A 33 14.42 -10.00 -24.45
C GLU A 33 13.20 -10.30 -23.59
N ARG A 34 13.43 -10.86 -22.41
CA ARG A 34 12.41 -11.25 -21.45
C ARG A 34 12.89 -10.99 -20.03
N ASN A 35 12.03 -10.35 -19.24
CA ASN A 35 12.26 -10.07 -17.83
C ASN A 35 13.66 -9.47 -17.55
N SER A 36 13.99 -8.38 -18.24
CA SER A 36 15.27 -7.68 -18.05
C SER A 36 15.42 -7.08 -16.65
N ASP A 37 14.30 -6.81 -15.98
CA ASP A 37 14.23 -6.27 -14.62
C ASP A 37 14.24 -7.37 -13.53
N TYR A 38 14.57 -8.61 -13.88
CA TYR A 38 14.55 -9.77 -12.97
C TYR A 38 15.15 -9.49 -11.60
N LYS A 39 16.31 -8.82 -11.53
CA LYS A 39 16.98 -8.54 -10.25
C LYS A 39 16.17 -7.58 -9.38
N SER A 40 15.55 -6.57 -9.99
CA SER A 40 14.68 -5.63 -9.30
C SER A 40 13.41 -6.32 -8.82
N LEU A 41 12.82 -7.20 -9.65
CA LEU A 41 11.66 -8.00 -9.27
C LEU A 41 11.98 -9.01 -8.17
N LEU A 42 13.14 -9.65 -8.19
CA LEU A 42 13.59 -10.54 -7.12
C LEU A 42 13.74 -9.76 -5.80
N LYS A 43 14.35 -8.58 -5.85
CA LYS A 43 14.46 -7.73 -4.66
C LYS A 43 13.07 -7.35 -4.14
N LEU A 44 12.16 -6.97 -5.03
CA LEU A 44 10.76 -6.69 -4.67
C LEU A 44 10.13 -7.88 -3.95
N VAL A 45 10.27 -9.11 -4.45
CA VAL A 45 9.75 -10.30 -3.77
C VAL A 45 10.29 -10.41 -2.34
N LEU A 46 11.61 -10.27 -2.14
CA LEU A 46 12.22 -10.37 -0.81
C LEU A 46 11.74 -9.26 0.12
N ASP A 47 11.73 -8.01 -0.36
CA ASP A 47 11.28 -6.86 0.41
C ASP A 47 9.80 -7.03 0.82
N THR A 48 8.97 -7.58 -0.06
CA THR A 48 7.55 -7.85 0.24
C THR A 48 7.37 -9.00 1.22
N LEU A 49 8.18 -10.07 1.15
CA LEU A 49 8.16 -11.15 2.14
C LEU A 49 8.56 -10.65 3.54
N VAL A 50 9.57 -9.76 3.63
CA VAL A 50 9.97 -9.11 4.89
C VAL A 50 8.86 -8.21 5.42
N LYS A 51 8.28 -7.37 4.57
CA LYS A 51 7.17 -6.48 4.95
C LYS A 51 5.98 -7.30 5.50
N GLY A 52 5.69 -8.43 4.86
CA GLY A 52 4.64 -9.35 5.27
C GLY A 52 5.01 -10.28 6.44
N GLN A 53 6.22 -10.14 7.01
CA GLN A 53 6.74 -10.99 8.10
C GLN A 53 6.49 -12.48 7.85
N GLN A 54 6.72 -12.93 6.61
CA GLN A 54 6.34 -14.27 6.19
C GLN A 54 7.26 -15.33 6.83
N GLY A 55 6.68 -16.17 7.67
CA GLY A 55 7.34 -17.35 8.21
C GLY A 55 7.29 -18.52 7.24
N ASN A 56 8.18 -19.50 7.44
CA ASN A 56 8.14 -20.80 6.76
C ASN A 56 8.21 -20.78 5.22
N VAL A 57 8.88 -19.79 4.63
CA VAL A 57 9.00 -19.66 3.17
C VAL A 57 9.99 -20.68 2.62
N LYS A 58 9.54 -21.50 1.68
CA LYS A 58 10.37 -22.40 0.86
C LYS A 58 10.55 -21.78 -0.52
N ILE A 59 11.76 -21.86 -1.05
CA ILE A 59 12.10 -21.28 -2.35
C ILE A 59 12.50 -22.42 -3.30
N PHE A 60 11.84 -22.49 -4.45
CA PHE A 60 12.08 -23.53 -5.46
C PHE A 60 12.58 -22.94 -6.77
N VAL A 61 13.46 -23.67 -7.45
CA VAL A 61 13.75 -23.46 -8.87
C VAL A 61 12.68 -24.13 -9.71
N ALA A 62 11.68 -23.35 -10.11
CA ALA A 62 10.49 -23.80 -10.84
C ALA A 62 10.69 -23.80 -12.37
N SER A 63 11.92 -24.00 -12.86
CA SER A 63 12.23 -24.13 -14.29
C SER A 63 12.18 -25.58 -14.76
N ASN A 64 11.69 -25.83 -15.97
CA ASN A 64 11.71 -27.16 -16.57
C ASN A 64 13.16 -27.57 -16.90
N ASN A 65 13.74 -28.45 -16.07
CA ASN A 65 15.04 -29.05 -16.26
C ASN A 65 14.94 -30.54 -15.90
N LYS A 66 15.44 -31.41 -16.78
CA LYS A 66 15.37 -32.87 -16.66
C LYS A 66 16.23 -33.43 -15.50
N LYS A 67 17.16 -32.64 -14.95
CA LYS A 67 18.02 -33.03 -13.84
C LYS A 67 17.31 -33.09 -12.48
N TYR A 68 16.12 -32.51 -12.38
CA TYR A 68 15.33 -32.56 -11.15
C TYR A 68 14.32 -33.69 -11.28
N GLU A 69 14.56 -34.80 -10.59
CA GLU A 69 13.70 -35.98 -10.60
C GLU A 69 12.52 -35.80 -9.65
N LYS A 70 12.76 -35.12 -8.52
CA LYS A 70 11.77 -34.85 -7.49
C LYS A 70 11.70 -33.36 -7.18
N ILE A 71 10.68 -32.96 -6.41
CA ILE A 71 10.46 -31.57 -6.06
C ILE A 71 11.50 -31.06 -5.06
N GLU A 72 12.01 -31.96 -4.22
CA GLU A 72 13.04 -31.67 -3.23
C GLU A 72 14.36 -31.26 -3.88
N ASP A 73 14.68 -31.81 -5.06
CA ASP A 73 15.88 -31.46 -5.83
C ASP A 73 15.86 -29.99 -6.31
N ARG A 74 14.67 -29.38 -6.32
CA ARG A 74 14.43 -28.01 -6.76
C ARG A 74 14.50 -27.01 -5.61
N LEU A 75 14.58 -27.49 -4.37
CA LEU A 75 14.55 -26.65 -3.18
C LEU A 75 15.89 -25.94 -2.99
N ILE A 76 15.84 -24.63 -2.76
CA ILE A 76 17.02 -23.81 -2.51
C ILE A 76 17.53 -24.09 -1.09
N ASN A 77 18.81 -24.47 -1.01
CA ASN A 77 19.55 -24.56 0.24
C ASN A 77 20.46 -23.32 0.38
N ILE A 78 20.33 -22.62 1.51
CA ILE A 78 21.25 -21.54 1.89
C ILE A 78 21.77 -21.87 3.29
N ASP A 79 23.08 -22.01 3.42
CA ASP A 79 23.77 -22.27 4.70
C ASP A 79 23.21 -23.46 5.49
N GLY A 80 22.69 -24.49 4.80
CA GLY A 80 22.08 -25.68 5.41
C GLY A 80 20.57 -25.59 5.63
N GLU A 81 19.97 -24.42 5.42
CA GLU A 81 18.54 -24.18 5.61
C GLU A 81 17.76 -24.24 4.30
N PHE A 82 16.52 -24.72 4.39
CA PHE A 82 15.57 -24.86 3.28
C PHE A 82 14.24 -24.12 3.50
N ILE A 83 14.03 -23.62 4.72
CA ILE A 83 12.83 -22.91 5.17
C ILE A 83 13.32 -21.62 5.79
N PHE A 84 12.76 -20.50 5.35
CA PHE A 84 13.25 -19.16 5.68
C PHE A 84 12.15 -18.35 6.38
N ASP A 85 12.50 -17.73 7.50
CA ASP A 85 11.63 -16.81 8.23
C ASP A 85 11.99 -15.36 7.89
N PHE A 86 11.16 -14.73 7.05
CA PHE A 86 11.37 -13.35 6.60
C PHE A 86 11.01 -12.29 7.66
N SER A 87 10.55 -12.70 8.85
CA SER A 87 10.38 -11.78 9.99
C SER A 87 11.72 -11.26 10.52
N ASN A 88 12.79 -12.02 10.33
CA ASN A 88 14.12 -11.77 10.91
C ASN A 88 15.25 -11.70 9.88
N ILE A 89 14.94 -11.80 8.58
CA ILE A 89 15.93 -11.79 7.50
C ILE A 89 16.33 -10.37 7.12
N ASP A 90 17.63 -10.11 7.09
CA ASP A 90 18.21 -8.96 6.39
C ASP A 90 18.36 -9.27 4.88
N THR A 91 17.58 -8.59 4.04
CA THR A 91 17.58 -8.83 2.58
C THR A 91 18.92 -8.51 1.93
N ALA A 92 19.70 -7.57 2.50
CA ALA A 92 20.98 -7.16 1.94
C ALA A 92 22.03 -8.30 2.01
N SER A 93 22.07 -9.03 3.13
CA SER A 93 22.94 -10.19 3.30
C SER A 93 22.36 -11.48 2.70
N PHE A 94 21.03 -11.62 2.65
CA PHE A 94 20.37 -12.80 2.11
C PHE A 94 20.45 -12.89 0.58
N LEU A 95 20.22 -11.78 -0.13
CA LEU A 95 20.15 -11.77 -1.60
C LEU A 95 21.43 -12.31 -2.30
N PRO A 96 22.67 -11.98 -1.87
CA PRO A 96 23.88 -12.58 -2.41
C PRO A 96 23.94 -14.10 -2.22
N LYS A 97 23.51 -14.60 -1.05
CA LYS A 97 23.49 -16.05 -0.74
C LYS A 97 22.47 -16.77 -1.60
N LEU A 98 21.26 -16.22 -1.74
CA LEU A 98 20.23 -16.72 -2.62
C LEU A 98 20.71 -16.80 -4.07
N ASN A 99 21.32 -15.73 -4.59
CA ASN A 99 21.87 -15.74 -5.95
C ASN A 99 22.91 -16.84 -6.15
N LYS A 100 23.78 -17.08 -5.16
CA LYS A 100 24.78 -18.16 -5.20
C LYS A 100 24.10 -19.53 -5.21
N ALA A 101 23.08 -19.74 -4.39
CA ALA A 101 22.33 -21.00 -4.35
C ALA A 101 21.59 -21.27 -5.67
N ILE A 102 20.94 -20.26 -6.26
CA ILE A 102 20.26 -20.38 -7.56
C ILE A 102 21.23 -20.80 -8.67
N LYS A 103 22.45 -20.23 -8.69
CA LYS A 103 23.47 -20.61 -9.68
C LYS A 103 23.83 -22.08 -9.58
N LYS A 104 24.11 -22.54 -8.36
CA LYS A 104 24.55 -23.91 -8.05
C LYS A 104 23.51 -24.98 -8.39
N LEU A 105 22.24 -24.69 -8.15
CA LEU A 105 21.20 -25.70 -8.30
C LEU A 105 21.05 -26.15 -9.77
N GLY A 106 21.27 -27.44 -10.05
CA GLY A 106 21.22 -28.01 -11.41
C GLY A 106 22.46 -27.79 -12.28
N GLN A 107 23.56 -27.27 -11.71
CA GLN A 107 24.88 -27.35 -12.36
C GLN A 107 25.45 -28.77 -12.27
N ASP A 108 26.27 -29.14 -13.25
CA ASP A 108 27.08 -30.36 -13.17
C ASP A 108 28.24 -30.17 -12.17
N GLU A 109 28.65 -31.26 -11.53
CA GLU A 109 29.77 -31.26 -10.61
C GLU A 109 31.04 -30.73 -11.28
N GLY A 110 31.74 -29.82 -10.60
CA GLY A 110 32.99 -29.23 -11.09
C GLY A 110 32.84 -28.11 -12.12
N VAL A 111 31.62 -27.74 -12.54
CA VAL A 111 31.40 -26.64 -13.49
C VAL A 111 31.22 -25.29 -12.77
N GLU A 112 32.13 -24.36 -13.03
CA GLU A 112 31.97 -22.96 -12.64
C GLU A 112 31.13 -22.18 -13.68
N GLY A 113 30.17 -21.39 -13.21
CA GLY A 113 29.31 -20.58 -14.07
C GLY A 113 27.89 -21.14 -14.22
N GLY A 114 26.92 -20.42 -13.66
CA GLY A 114 25.51 -20.84 -13.61
C GLY A 114 24.57 -19.64 -13.73
N ASN A 115 23.39 -19.87 -14.29
CA ASN A 115 22.35 -18.84 -14.43
C ASN A 115 21.72 -18.53 -13.06
N SER A 116 21.86 -17.28 -12.59
CA SER A 116 21.22 -16.82 -11.33
C SER A 116 19.83 -16.23 -11.54
N THR A 117 19.32 -16.20 -12.77
CA THR A 117 18.03 -15.59 -13.12
C THR A 117 17.03 -16.62 -13.63
N LYS A 118 16.96 -17.76 -12.92
CA LYS A 118 16.04 -18.88 -13.19
C LYS A 118 14.62 -18.53 -12.74
N ARG A 119 13.63 -19.30 -13.20
CA ARG A 119 12.25 -19.19 -12.71
C ARG A 119 12.20 -19.66 -11.26
N LEU A 120 11.65 -18.86 -10.36
CA LEU A 120 11.56 -19.14 -8.94
C LEU A 120 10.11 -19.21 -8.48
N PHE A 121 9.87 -20.02 -7.46
CA PHE A 121 8.61 -20.10 -6.75
C PHE A 121 8.86 -19.97 -5.24
N PHE A 122 8.11 -19.10 -4.56
CA PHE A 122 8.21 -18.85 -3.13
C PHE A 122 6.87 -19.27 -2.49
N THR A 123 6.89 -20.19 -1.52
CA THR A 123 5.67 -20.56 -0.81
C THR A 123 5.22 -19.44 0.12
N THR A 124 3.91 -19.31 0.31
CA THR A 124 3.30 -18.31 1.19
C THR A 124 2.32 -18.97 2.16
N GLU A 125 2.69 -20.12 2.74
CA GLU A 125 1.85 -21.02 3.54
C GLU A 125 1.42 -20.46 4.92
N ASP A 126 0.95 -19.21 4.98
CA ASP A 126 0.00 -18.80 6.02
C ASP A 126 -1.43 -18.97 5.47
N PHE A 127 -2.08 -20.04 5.91
CA PHE A 127 -3.44 -20.47 5.51
C PHE A 127 -4.59 -19.50 5.91
N GLY A 128 -4.31 -18.24 6.20
CA GLY A 128 -5.30 -17.23 6.59
C GLY A 128 -5.42 -16.02 5.66
N ILE A 129 -4.35 -15.68 4.93
CA ILE A 129 -4.32 -14.48 4.08
C ILE A 129 -3.49 -14.82 2.83
N PRO A 130 -4.11 -14.98 1.65
CA PRO A 130 -3.36 -15.07 0.40
C PRO A 130 -2.44 -13.86 0.30
N PHE A 131 -1.13 -14.09 0.22
CA PHE A 131 -0.18 -13.02 -0.03
C PHE A 131 -0.51 -12.41 -1.41
N ILE A 132 -0.95 -11.16 -1.42
CA ILE A 132 -1.11 -10.38 -2.65
C ILE A 132 0.19 -9.63 -2.83
N LEU A 133 0.85 -9.78 -3.99
CA LEU A 133 1.85 -8.83 -4.46
C LEU A 133 1.21 -7.45 -4.37
N GLU A 134 1.47 -6.72 -3.28
CA GLU A 134 0.98 -5.36 -3.15
C GLU A 134 1.47 -4.65 -4.39
N GLU A 135 0.51 -4.26 -5.23
CA GLU A 135 0.83 -3.48 -6.39
C GLU A 135 1.54 -2.25 -5.84
N SER A 136 2.82 -2.06 -6.19
CA SER A 136 3.32 -0.71 -6.34
C SER A 136 2.58 -0.14 -7.56
N GLU A 137 1.27 0.02 -7.41
CA GLU A 137 0.47 0.82 -8.30
C GLU A 137 1.15 2.19 -8.20
N GLU A 138 1.81 2.58 -9.29
CA GLU A 138 1.81 3.98 -9.69
C GLU A 138 0.32 4.38 -9.67
N THR A 139 -0.20 4.76 -8.50
CA THR A 139 -1.53 5.33 -8.45
C THR A 139 -1.41 6.61 -9.24
N ASN A 140 -2.25 6.78 -10.26
CA ASN A 140 -2.32 8.03 -11.02
C ASN A 140 -2.79 9.22 -10.16
N PHE A 141 -2.97 9.01 -8.86
CA PHE A 141 -3.39 9.98 -7.87
C PHE A 141 -2.47 9.96 -6.64
N PRO A 142 -2.38 11.07 -5.88
CA PRO A 142 -1.50 11.20 -4.73
C PRO A 142 -1.80 10.15 -3.66
N THR A 143 -0.75 9.60 -3.05
CA THR A 143 -0.86 8.71 -1.90
C THR A 143 -1.09 9.49 -0.61
N LYS A 144 -1.53 8.80 0.46
CA LYS A 144 -1.55 9.32 1.84
C LYS A 144 -0.26 10.05 2.25
N LYS A 145 0.91 9.57 1.82
CA LYS A 145 2.20 10.19 2.15
C LYS A 145 2.38 11.53 1.43
N ASP A 146 1.96 11.60 0.18
CA ASP A 146 2.01 12.83 -0.61
C ASP A 146 1.07 13.89 -0.01
N ILE A 147 -0.16 13.48 0.32
CA ILE A 147 -1.14 14.32 0.99
C ILE A 147 -0.64 14.81 2.35
N ALA A 148 -0.05 13.94 3.18
CA ALA A 148 0.54 14.35 4.46
C ALA A 148 1.62 15.43 4.27
N THR A 149 2.47 15.29 3.24
CA THR A 149 3.52 16.26 2.92
C THR A 149 2.94 17.61 2.47
N ILE A 150 1.81 17.58 1.76
CA ILE A 150 1.06 18.79 1.36
C ILE A 150 0.48 19.47 2.61
N LEU A 151 -0.24 18.73 3.46
CA LEU A 151 -0.88 19.29 4.65
C LEU A 151 0.13 19.86 5.65
N GLN A 152 1.33 19.28 5.78
CA GLN A 152 2.39 19.83 6.65
C GLN A 152 2.81 21.26 6.30
N LYS A 153 2.71 21.62 5.01
CA LYS A 153 3.04 22.96 4.49
C LYS A 153 1.88 23.94 4.66
N PHE A 154 0.66 23.47 4.89
CA PHE A 154 -0.47 24.32 5.24
C PHE A 154 -0.28 24.86 6.65
N LYS A 155 -0.43 26.18 6.81
CA LYS A 155 -0.35 26.87 8.10
C LYS A 155 -1.60 27.70 8.29
N PHE A 156 -2.28 27.49 9.41
CA PHE A 156 -3.46 28.24 9.78
C PHE A 156 -3.41 28.57 11.28
N PRO A 157 -3.53 29.85 11.68
CA PRO A 157 -3.52 30.23 13.08
C PRO A 157 -4.87 29.90 13.72
N PHE A 158 -4.97 28.72 14.33
CA PHE A 158 -6.19 28.30 15.02
C PHE A 158 -6.11 28.59 16.52
N ASP A 159 -6.69 29.70 16.97
CA ASP A 159 -6.83 30.01 18.39
C ASP A 159 -8.28 29.86 18.86
N ARG A 160 -8.51 28.83 19.68
CA ARG A 160 -9.79 28.56 20.32
C ARG A 160 -9.90 29.23 21.70
N ASN A 161 -8.78 29.54 22.33
CA ASN A 161 -8.68 29.85 23.76
C ASN A 161 -9.11 31.29 24.04
N LYS A 162 -10.41 31.57 23.85
CA LYS A 162 -11.18 32.77 24.25
C LYS A 162 -12.51 32.90 23.48
N LYS A 163 -12.78 32.01 22.53
CA LYS A 163 -13.87 32.20 21.56
C LYS A 163 -15.21 31.68 22.04
N LEU A 164 -16.26 32.48 21.86
CA LEU A 164 -17.65 32.04 21.98
C LEU A 164 -17.96 30.98 20.90
N ARG A 165 -19.04 30.20 21.09
CA ARG A 165 -19.40 29.12 20.17
C ARG A 165 -19.54 29.59 18.72
N GLU A 166 -20.12 30.76 18.50
CA GLU A 166 -20.31 31.32 17.15
C GLU A 166 -18.97 31.75 16.52
N GLU A 167 -18.07 32.36 17.30
CA GLU A 167 -16.73 32.74 16.84
C GLU A 167 -15.87 31.51 16.49
N VAL A 168 -16.07 30.38 17.18
CA VAL A 168 -15.43 29.11 16.80
C VAL A 168 -15.98 28.59 15.48
N LYS A 169 -17.29 28.72 15.21
CA LYS A 169 -17.85 28.32 13.91
C LYS A 169 -17.29 29.17 12.77
N GLU A 170 -17.19 30.48 12.98
CA GLU A 170 -16.57 31.39 12.00
C GLU A 170 -15.11 31.02 11.75
N LEU A 171 -14.34 30.71 12.80
CA LEU A 171 -12.95 30.26 12.67
C LEU A 171 -12.84 28.93 11.90
N VAL A 172 -13.76 27.99 12.12
CA VAL A 172 -13.80 26.72 11.37
C VAL A 172 -14.17 26.96 9.91
N LEU A 173 -15.08 27.90 9.61
CA LEU A 173 -15.42 28.30 8.25
C LEU A 173 -14.23 28.95 7.53
N GLU A 174 -13.47 29.79 8.23
CA GLU A 174 -12.22 30.37 7.72
C GLU A 174 -11.16 29.29 7.46
N LEU A 175 -11.01 28.33 8.38
CA LEU A 175 -10.13 27.17 8.22
C LEU A 175 -10.51 26.36 6.98
N GLN A 176 -11.81 26.04 6.82
CA GLN A 176 -12.33 25.30 5.67
C GLN A 176 -12.00 25.99 4.35
N LYS A 177 -12.30 27.29 4.25
CA LYS A 177 -12.01 28.10 3.06
C LYS A 177 -10.52 28.17 2.77
N SER A 178 -9.70 28.43 3.79
CA SER A 178 -8.25 28.55 3.66
C SER A 178 -7.62 27.22 3.21
N LEU A 179 -8.03 26.10 3.82
CA LEU A 179 -7.56 24.77 3.45
C LEU A 179 -7.97 24.41 2.02
N LYS A 180 -9.23 24.64 1.66
CA LYS A 180 -9.74 24.40 0.30
C LYS A 180 -8.95 25.21 -0.74
N SER A 181 -8.77 26.51 -0.53
CA SER A 181 -7.98 27.35 -1.43
C SER A 181 -6.53 26.91 -1.53
N TYR A 182 -5.90 26.51 -0.42
CA TYR A 182 -4.56 25.94 -0.44
C TYR A 182 -4.50 24.68 -1.31
N LEU A 183 -5.43 23.74 -1.12
CA LEU A 183 -5.52 22.50 -1.88
C LEU A 183 -5.74 22.74 -3.38
N GLU A 184 -6.57 23.73 -3.75
CA GLU A 184 -6.75 24.15 -5.16
C GLU A 184 -5.42 24.59 -5.80
N THR A 185 -4.53 25.25 -5.04
CA THR A 185 -3.25 25.72 -5.59
C THR A 185 -2.24 24.60 -5.83
N VAL A 186 -2.23 23.58 -4.97
CA VAL A 186 -1.22 22.49 -4.97
C VAL A 186 -1.70 21.22 -5.68
N LEU A 187 -3.01 20.97 -5.71
CA LEU A 187 -3.66 19.83 -6.36
C LEU A 187 -4.61 20.30 -7.47
N LYS A 188 -4.03 20.96 -8.49
CA LYS A 188 -4.75 21.60 -9.60
C LYS A 188 -5.60 20.67 -10.45
N GLU A 189 -5.32 19.37 -10.42
CA GLU A 189 -6.08 18.37 -11.16
C GLU A 189 -7.40 17.97 -10.49
N TYR A 190 -7.63 18.43 -9.25
CA TYR A 190 -8.85 18.17 -8.51
C TYR A 190 -9.80 19.37 -8.64
N LYS A 191 -11.08 19.08 -8.86
CA LYS A 191 -12.17 20.04 -8.67
C LYS A 191 -12.58 20.02 -7.21
N TRP A 192 -12.56 21.17 -6.56
CA TRP A 192 -12.77 21.29 -5.11
C TRP A 192 -14.09 22.00 -4.79
N GLU A 193 -14.85 21.39 -3.88
CA GLU A 193 -16.13 21.88 -3.39
C GLU A 193 -16.16 21.84 -1.86
N THR A 194 -16.93 22.73 -1.24
CA THR A 194 -17.19 22.75 0.21
C THR A 194 -18.65 22.41 0.44
N GLU A 195 -18.96 21.76 1.57
CA GLU A 195 -20.33 21.31 1.89
C GLU A 195 -20.96 20.44 0.80
N TYR A 196 -20.12 19.59 0.18
CA TYR A 196 -20.54 18.75 -0.94
C TYR A 196 -21.49 17.66 -0.45
N THR A 197 -22.66 17.56 -1.08
CA THR A 197 -23.64 16.51 -0.79
C THR A 197 -23.61 15.47 -1.91
N PRO A 198 -23.06 14.27 -1.67
CA PRO A 198 -22.88 13.23 -2.70
C PRO A 198 -24.19 12.53 -3.10
N SER A 199 -25.23 12.62 -2.27
CA SER A 199 -26.51 11.92 -2.49
C SER A 199 -27.68 12.77 -2.06
N ASP A 200 -28.68 12.92 -2.92
CA ASP A 200 -29.95 13.58 -2.56
C ASP A 200 -30.75 12.78 -1.52
N ASN A 201 -30.50 11.47 -1.44
CA ASN A 201 -31.16 10.56 -0.51
C ASN A 201 -30.50 10.54 0.87
N GLN A 202 -29.19 10.83 0.95
CA GLN A 202 -28.42 10.87 2.19
C GLN A 202 -27.84 12.28 2.34
N ARG A 203 -28.48 13.11 3.16
CA ARG A 203 -28.12 14.52 3.39
C ARG A 203 -26.81 14.74 4.17
N ASP A 204 -25.93 13.75 4.20
CA ASP A 204 -24.60 13.87 4.79
C ASP A 204 -23.73 14.71 3.85
N SER A 205 -23.36 15.92 4.26
CA SER A 205 -22.39 16.75 3.54
C SER A 205 -20.96 16.42 3.96
N PHE A 206 -20.03 16.61 3.03
CA PHE A 206 -18.59 16.59 3.26
C PHE A 206 -18.09 18.01 3.40
N ASP A 207 -17.30 18.28 4.45
CA ASP A 207 -16.78 19.62 4.71
C ASP A 207 -15.95 20.12 3.52
N ILE A 208 -15.02 19.30 3.00
CA ILE A 208 -14.29 19.59 1.75
C ILE A 208 -14.23 18.32 0.90
N PHE A 209 -14.55 18.47 -0.38
CA PHE A 209 -14.52 17.40 -1.37
C PHE A 209 -13.66 17.79 -2.57
N GLY A 210 -12.73 16.92 -2.93
CA GLY A 210 -11.90 17.06 -4.14
C GLY A 210 -12.14 15.87 -5.06
N ARG A 211 -12.48 16.12 -6.33
CA ARG A 211 -12.63 15.06 -7.34
C ARG A 211 -11.67 15.23 -8.51
N ASN A 212 -10.96 14.16 -8.86
CA ASN A 212 -10.17 14.09 -10.09
C ASN A 212 -10.94 13.26 -11.14
N GLU A 213 -11.39 13.92 -12.20
CA GLU A 213 -12.19 13.27 -13.26
C GLU A 213 -11.37 12.29 -14.11
N LYS A 214 -10.04 12.48 -14.22
CA LYS A 214 -9.19 11.62 -15.04
C LYS A 214 -8.95 10.26 -14.37
N THR A 215 -8.90 10.25 -13.04
CA THR A 215 -8.54 9.05 -12.26
C THR A 215 -9.72 8.46 -11.48
N ASP A 216 -10.87 9.12 -11.51
CA ASP A 216 -12.05 8.87 -10.65
C ASP A 216 -11.69 8.77 -9.15
N HIS A 217 -10.59 9.41 -8.73
CA HIS A 217 -10.17 9.48 -7.35
C HIS A 217 -10.79 10.68 -6.65
N CYS A 218 -11.24 10.45 -5.42
CA CYS A 218 -11.85 11.45 -4.56
C CYS A 218 -11.01 11.66 -3.30
N ILE A 219 -10.91 12.91 -2.86
CA ILE A 219 -10.35 13.29 -1.55
C ILE A 219 -11.52 13.85 -0.74
N ILE A 220 -11.74 13.28 0.44
CA ILE A 220 -12.76 13.72 1.39
C ILE A 220 -12.03 14.23 2.63
N ILE A 221 -12.33 15.46 3.04
CA ILE A 221 -11.77 16.03 4.27
C ILE A 221 -12.93 16.45 5.16
N GLU A 222 -12.88 15.96 6.39
CA GLU A 222 -13.82 16.28 7.46
C GLU A 222 -13.08 17.05 8.54
N LEU A 223 -13.58 18.23 8.89
CA LEU A 223 -13.07 19.12 9.91
C LEU A 223 -13.76 18.80 11.24
N ASP A 224 -13.04 18.15 12.14
CA ASP A 224 -13.54 17.82 13.46
C ASP A 224 -12.62 18.36 14.55
N PRO A 225 -13.14 18.73 15.74
CA PRO A 225 -12.27 18.86 16.90
C PRO A 225 -11.72 17.48 17.26
N HIS A 226 -10.73 17.38 18.16
CA HIS A 226 -10.21 16.09 18.65
C HIS A 226 -11.23 15.30 19.49
N ARG A 227 -12.29 14.84 18.82
CA ARG A 227 -13.47 14.20 19.37
C ARG A 227 -13.70 12.87 18.65
N ALA A 228 -13.48 11.79 19.37
CA ALA A 228 -13.51 10.44 18.85
C ALA A 228 -14.85 10.04 18.18
N ASP A 229 -15.98 10.40 18.78
CA ASP A 229 -17.29 9.99 18.25
C ASP A 229 -17.63 10.69 16.92
N SER A 230 -17.21 11.95 16.74
CA SER A 230 -17.32 12.67 15.47
C SER A 230 -16.50 11.98 14.37
N VAL A 231 -15.22 11.72 14.64
CA VAL A 231 -14.30 11.07 13.69
C VAL A 231 -14.87 9.72 13.24
N ALA A 232 -15.33 8.90 14.18
CA ALA A 232 -15.84 7.57 13.90
C ALA A 232 -17.14 7.59 13.07
N LYS A 233 -18.13 8.41 13.48
CA LYS A 233 -19.44 8.48 12.81
C LYS A 233 -19.31 8.97 11.37
N LYS A 234 -18.55 10.06 11.17
CA LYS A 234 -18.29 10.62 9.84
C LYS A 234 -17.51 9.63 8.97
N PHE A 235 -16.46 9.00 9.50
CA PHE A 235 -15.73 7.96 8.75
C PHE A 235 -16.67 6.86 8.22
N VAL A 236 -17.49 6.27 9.09
CA VAL A 236 -18.39 5.16 8.69
C VAL A 236 -19.39 5.62 7.63
N SER A 237 -20.06 6.76 7.84
CA SER A 237 -21.03 7.30 6.88
C SER A 237 -20.37 7.59 5.52
N ARG A 238 -19.21 8.26 5.52
CA ARG A 238 -18.55 8.75 4.30
C ARG A 238 -17.99 7.60 3.47
N MET A 239 -17.40 6.60 4.14
CA MET A 239 -16.93 5.38 3.48
C MET A 239 -18.08 4.56 2.89
N ALA A 240 -19.22 4.50 3.58
CA ALA A 240 -20.41 3.79 3.09
C ALA A 240 -21.06 4.49 1.89
N ILE A 241 -21.18 5.82 1.92
CA ILE A 241 -21.74 6.60 0.80
C ILE A 241 -20.90 6.43 -0.47
N MET A 242 -19.58 6.38 -0.31
CA MET A 242 -18.63 6.38 -1.42
C MET A 242 -18.07 4.97 -1.68
N ILE A 243 -18.80 3.92 -1.33
CA ILE A 243 -18.31 2.53 -1.28
C ILE A 243 -17.65 2.07 -2.58
N ASP A 244 -18.13 2.55 -3.73
CA ASP A 244 -17.71 2.20 -5.09
C ASP A 244 -16.66 3.16 -5.70
N LYS A 245 -16.10 4.07 -4.90
CA LYS A 245 -15.10 5.07 -5.36
C LYS A 245 -13.69 4.82 -4.85
N ASN A 246 -12.69 5.30 -5.58
CA ASN A 246 -11.34 5.44 -5.05
C ASN A 246 -11.30 6.66 -4.13
N ILE A 247 -10.94 6.49 -2.87
CA ILE A 247 -11.03 7.57 -1.87
C ILE A 247 -9.75 7.67 -1.03
N THR A 248 -9.29 8.90 -0.83
CA THR A 248 -8.49 9.28 0.33
C THR A 248 -9.35 10.08 1.31
N TYR A 249 -9.67 9.48 2.46
CA TYR A 249 -10.41 10.13 3.54
C TYR A 249 -9.45 10.72 4.58
N ILE A 250 -9.68 11.97 4.94
CA ILE A 250 -8.88 12.73 5.89
C ILE A 250 -9.78 13.23 7.02
N ALA A 251 -9.58 12.70 8.22
CA ALA A 251 -10.07 13.33 9.44
C ALA A 251 -9.08 14.46 9.79
N PHE A 252 -9.43 15.70 9.45
CA PHE A 252 -8.63 16.88 9.72
C PHE A 252 -9.03 17.48 11.07
N ILE A 253 -8.15 17.29 12.06
CA ILE A 253 -8.44 17.47 13.47
C ILE A 253 -7.89 18.81 13.94
N TYR A 254 -8.78 19.75 14.22
CA TYR A 254 -8.40 21.05 14.80
C TYR A 254 -8.51 21.03 16.34
N PRO A 255 -7.85 21.96 17.05
CA PRO A 255 -7.95 22.06 18.50
C PRO A 255 -9.40 22.13 19.03
N GLY A 256 -9.78 21.14 19.83
CA GLY A 256 -11.01 21.03 20.60
C GLY A 256 -10.92 21.70 21.97
N THR A 257 -11.82 21.34 22.88
CA THR A 257 -11.78 21.81 24.28
C THR A 257 -10.97 20.86 25.15
N ASP A 258 -10.54 21.31 26.34
CA ASP A 258 -9.77 20.50 27.31
C ASP A 258 -10.50 19.23 27.77
N LYS A 259 -11.83 19.20 27.65
CA LYS A 259 -12.64 18.03 27.98
C LYS A 259 -12.60 16.93 26.92
N MET A 260 -12.08 17.22 25.73
CA MET A 260 -12.00 16.26 24.64
C MET A 260 -10.66 15.52 24.69
N SER A 261 -10.71 14.20 24.58
CA SER A 261 -9.55 13.33 24.76
C SER A 261 -8.80 13.09 23.45
N ILE A 262 -7.58 13.63 23.36
CA ILE A 262 -6.65 13.33 22.26
C ILE A 262 -6.28 11.83 22.25
N PRO A 263 -5.95 11.18 23.38
CA PRO A 263 -5.66 9.75 23.40
C PRO A 263 -6.82 8.88 22.87
N GLU A 264 -8.06 9.24 23.22
CA GLU A 264 -9.24 8.54 22.72
C GLU A 264 -9.44 8.76 21.22
N THR A 265 -9.24 10.00 20.75
CA THR A 265 -9.29 10.31 19.31
C THR A 265 -8.25 9.50 18.53
N ASN A 266 -7.01 9.40 19.05
CA ASN A 266 -5.95 8.57 18.47
C ASN A 266 -6.33 7.09 18.39
N LYS A 267 -6.97 6.55 19.44
CA LYS A 267 -7.48 5.18 19.45
C LYS A 267 -8.48 4.94 18.31
N TYR A 268 -9.42 5.87 18.10
CA TYR A 268 -10.40 5.76 17.02
C TYR A 268 -9.80 5.96 15.62
N ILE A 269 -8.78 6.82 15.48
CA ILE A 269 -8.00 6.91 14.24
C ILE A 269 -7.41 5.53 13.88
N VAL A 270 -6.83 4.81 14.85
CA VAL A 270 -6.27 3.47 14.61
C VAL A 270 -7.38 2.50 14.17
N TYR A 271 -8.54 2.52 14.82
CA TYR A 271 -9.67 1.68 14.40
C TYR A 271 -10.14 1.99 12.97
N CYS A 272 -10.26 3.26 12.59
CA CYS A 272 -10.59 3.65 11.22
C CYS A 272 -9.53 3.21 10.21
N GLN A 273 -8.24 3.25 10.57
CA GLN A 273 -7.16 2.72 9.73
C GLN A 273 -7.30 1.22 9.51
N ASP A 274 -7.56 0.45 10.56
CA ASP A 274 -7.73 -1.00 10.45
C ASP A 274 -8.97 -1.38 9.65
N LEU A 275 -10.09 -0.67 9.85
CA LEU A 275 -11.30 -0.85 9.03
C LEU A 275 -11.04 -0.53 7.55
N THR A 276 -10.24 0.50 7.26
CA THR A 276 -9.90 0.86 5.88
C THR A 276 -9.10 -0.24 5.17
N LYS A 277 -8.23 -0.96 5.89
CA LYS A 277 -7.52 -2.12 5.33
C LYS A 277 -8.48 -3.21 4.86
N VAL A 278 -9.56 -3.43 5.61
CA VAL A 278 -10.60 -4.43 5.29
C VAL A 278 -11.53 -3.94 4.18
N LEU A 279 -11.84 -2.64 4.16
CA LEU A 279 -12.67 -2.02 3.11
C LEU A 279 -11.96 -1.92 1.76
N ASN A 280 -10.64 -2.00 1.74
CA ASN A 280 -9.86 -2.07 0.51
C ASN A 280 -10.16 -3.40 -0.19
N ASN A 281 -10.80 -3.34 -1.35
CA ASN A 281 -11.12 -4.49 -2.18
C ASN A 281 -10.47 -4.35 -3.56
N ASN A 282 -10.47 -5.42 -4.37
CA ASN A 282 -9.78 -5.45 -5.67
C ASN A 282 -10.29 -4.41 -6.69
N ASN A 283 -11.41 -3.72 -6.43
CA ASN A 283 -12.04 -2.82 -7.40
C ASN A 283 -11.94 -1.34 -7.01
N CYS A 284 -11.76 -1.03 -5.73
CA CYS A 284 -11.73 0.35 -5.24
C CYS A 284 -10.68 0.52 -4.15
N LYS A 285 -9.79 1.50 -4.35
CA LYS A 285 -8.76 1.85 -3.38
C LYS A 285 -9.30 2.80 -2.32
N LYS A 286 -9.11 2.45 -1.05
CA LYS A 286 -9.48 3.24 0.12
C LYS A 286 -8.24 3.58 0.92
N GLU A 287 -8.07 4.86 1.25
CA GLU A 287 -7.04 5.34 2.15
C GLU A 287 -7.69 6.18 3.26
N PHE A 288 -7.13 6.09 4.47
CA PHE A 288 -7.58 6.86 5.62
C PHE A 288 -6.39 7.45 6.38
N MET A 289 -6.53 8.72 6.79
CA MET A 289 -5.60 9.36 7.71
C MET A 289 -6.30 10.31 8.68
N GLY A 290 -5.85 10.30 9.94
CA GLY A 290 -6.05 11.41 10.85
C GLY A 290 -4.91 12.41 10.69
N TYR A 291 -5.22 13.70 10.63
CA TYR A 291 -4.25 14.78 10.51
C TYR A 291 -4.57 15.87 11.52
N TYR A 292 -3.65 16.15 12.44
CA TYR A 292 -3.82 17.25 13.40
C TYR A 292 -3.30 18.55 12.80
N LEU A 293 -4.08 19.62 12.93
CA LEU A 293 -3.70 20.99 12.55
C LEU A 293 -2.56 21.52 13.43
#